data_AF-A0A4Q5RVS7-F1
#
_entry.id   AF-A0A4Q5RVS7-F1
#
_cell.length_a   1.000
_cell.length_b   1.000
_cell.length_c   1.000
_cell.angle_alpha   90.00
_cell.angle_beta   90.00
_cell.angle_gamma   90.00
#
_symmetry.space_group_name_H-M   'P 1'
#
loop_
_entity.id
_entity.type
_entity.pdbx_description
1 polymer ?
#
loop_
_entity_poly.entity_id
_entity_poly.type
_entity_poly.pdbx_seq_one_letter_code
_entity_poly.pdbx_strand_id
1 'polypeptide(L)' 'MEAIQIAGIFKNAICRAQEINPNLYRITMDTVFIGTILREKGGWCLEEVSGENLTAENVQLIGAYLDRKRY' A
#
# COMPACT_ATOMS: atom_id res chain seq x y z
N MET A 1 14.58 -4.76 4.75
CA MET A 1 13.35 -3.94 4.63
C MET A 1 13.36 -3.35 3.24
N GLU A 2 12.40 -3.70 2.38
CA GLU A 2 12.30 -3.12 1.04
C GLU A 2 11.26 -2.00 1.04
N ALA A 3 11.74 -0.76 0.96
CA ALA A 3 10.89 0.41 0.78
C ALA A 3 10.49 0.47 -0.70
N ILE A 4 9.22 0.25 -0.98
CA ILE A 4 8.67 0.55 -2.30
C ILE A 4 8.45 2.06 -2.38
N GLN A 5 8.80 2.69 -3.50
CA GLN A 5 8.47 4.08 -3.78
C GLN A 5 7.43 4.08 -4.89
N ILE A 6 6.19 4.43 -4.54
CA ILE A 6 5.11 4.49 -5.52
C ILE A 6 4.81 5.96 -5.80
N ALA A 7 5.53 6.51 -6.77
CA ALA A 7 5.35 7.89 -7.21
C ALA A 7 3.99 8.05 -7.91
N GLY A 8 3.23 9.07 -7.53
CA GLY A 8 2.02 9.51 -8.26
C GLY A 8 0.69 9.29 -7.54
N ILE A 9 0.61 8.35 -6.59
CA ILE A 9 -0.63 8.04 -5.88
C ILE A 9 -0.98 9.13 -4.85
N PHE A 10 0.04 9.66 -4.17
CA PHE A 10 -0.12 10.59 -3.05
C PHE A 10 0.53 11.95 -3.34
N LYS A 11 0.18 12.60 -4.46
CA LYS A 11 0.71 13.94 -4.84
C LYS A 11 2.23 14.07 -4.58
N ASN A 12 3.02 13.14 -5.14
CA ASN A 12 4.49 13.10 -5.02
C ASN A 12 5.07 12.57 -3.69
N ALA A 13 4.25 12.01 -2.80
CA ALA A 13 4.76 11.40 -1.58
C ALA A 13 5.27 9.96 -1.77
N ILE A 14 6.27 9.59 -0.98
CA ILE A 14 6.87 8.26 -0.98
C ILE A 14 6.07 7.35 -0.03
N CYS A 15 5.33 6.41 -0.61
CA CYS A 15 4.58 5.40 0.14
C CYS A 15 5.31 4.06 0.14
N ARG A 16 5.61 3.55 1.34
CA ARG A 16 6.24 2.27 1.59
C ARG A 16 5.20 1.25 2.03
N ALA A 17 5.11 0.15 1.31
CA ALA A 17 4.36 -1.03 1.71
C ALA A 17 5.30 -2.04 2.38
N GLN A 18 4.96 -2.44 3.61
CA GLN A 18 5.70 -3.45 4.37
C GLN A 18 4.77 -4.63 4.66
N GLU A 19 5.15 -5.83 4.23
CA GLU A 19 4.45 -7.05 4.61
C GLU A 19 4.60 -7.25 6.12
N ILE A 20 3.49 -7.30 6.83
CA ILE A 20 3.45 -7.56 8.27
C ILE A 20 2.98 -8.99 8.55
N ASN A 21 2.02 -9.47 7.78
CA ASN A 21 1.47 -10.83 7.83
C ASN A 21 1.31 -11.36 6.40
N PRO A 22 1.17 -12.69 6.20
CA PRO A 22 0.88 -13.24 4.89
C PRO A 22 -0.39 -12.60 4.31
N ASN A 23 -0.24 -11.96 3.16
CA ASN A 23 -1.27 -11.17 2.47
C ASN A 23 -1.65 -9.82 3.12
N LEU A 24 -1.04 -9.40 4.22
CA LEU A 24 -1.34 -8.13 4.86
C LEU A 24 -0.13 -7.19 4.82
N TYR A 25 -0.36 -5.99 4.29
CA TYR A 25 0.68 -5.02 4.05
C TYR A 25 0.35 -3.72 4.76
N ARG A 26 1.28 -3.28 5.61
CA ARG A 26 1.24 -1.98 6.26
C ARG A 26 1.74 -0.91 5.32
N ILE A 27 0.95 0.12 5.09
CA ILE A 27 1.29 1.26 4.26
C ILE A 27 1.70 2.44 5.14
N THR A 28 2.89 2.97 4.86
CA THR A 28 3.45 4.15 5.52
C THR A 28 3.84 5.18 4.47
N MET A 29 3.47 6.43 4.67
CA MET A 29 3.79 7.57 3.80
C MET A 29 4.74 8.48 4.56
N ASP A 30 5.95 8.70 4.04
CA ASP A 30 6.92 9.61 4.66
C ASP A 30 7.13 9.35 6.17
N THR A 31 7.22 8.07 6.56
CA THR A 31 7.28 7.55 7.96
C THR A 31 5.98 7.60 8.78
N VAL A 32 4.92 8.24 8.28
CA VAL A 32 3.59 8.25 8.91
C VAL A 32 2.79 7.02 8.49
N PHE A 33 2.17 6.33 9.44
CA PHE A 33 1.25 5.24 9.14
C PHE A 33 -0.06 5.79 8.59
N ILE A 34 -0.46 5.30 7.41
CA ILE A 34 -1.67 5.75 6.71
C ILE A 34 -2.74 4.66 6.62
N GLY A 35 -2.38 3.38 6.73
CA GLY A 35 -3.33 2.27 6.73
C GLY A 35 -2.72 0.92 6.44
N THR A 36 -3.54 -0.13 6.46
CA THR A 36 -3.19 -1.49 6.06
C THR A 36 -4.04 -1.94 4.87
N ILE A 37 -3.41 -2.68 3.96
CA ILE A 37 -4.09 -3.29 2.82
C ILE A 37 -3.94 -4.81 2.89
N LEU A 38 -5.02 -5.52 2.60
CA LEU A 38 -5.10 -6.96 2.56
C LEU A 38 -5.22 -7.43 1.10
N ARG A 39 -4.37 -8.39 0.71
CA ARG A 39 -4.44 -9.06 -0.58
C ARG A 39 -5.39 -10.25 -0.46
N GLU A 40 -6.60 -10.11 -0.99
CA GLU A 40 -7.60 -11.17 -0.94
C GLU A 40 -8.12 -11.51 -2.36
N LYS A 41 -8.16 -12.80 -2.70
CA LYS A 41 -8.73 -13.32 -3.96
C LYS A 41 -8.25 -12.63 -5.25
N GLY A 42 -6.97 -12.23 -5.30
CA GLY A 42 -6.37 -11.58 -6.46
C GLY A 42 -6.61 -10.07 -6.55
N GLY A 43 -7.32 -9.49 -5.57
CA GLY A 43 -7.48 -8.05 -5.40
C GLY A 43 -6.75 -7.54 -4.16
N TRP A 44 -6.68 -6.22 -4.07
CA TRP A 44 -6.14 -5.51 -2.91
C TRP A 44 -7.28 -4.72 -2.28
N CYS A 45 -7.52 -4.99 -1.01
CA CYS A 45 -8.58 -4.39 -0.22
C CYS A 45 -7.98 -3.53 0.88
N LEU A 46 -8.63 -2.41 1.16
CA LEU A 46 -8.33 -1.59 2.33
C LEU A 46 -8.87 -2.30 3.57
N GLU A 47 -8.01 -2.65 4.52
CA GLU A 47 -8.44 -3.27 5.77
C GLU A 47 -8.62 -2.20 6.85
N GLU A 48 -7.62 -1.36 7.06
CA GLU A 48 -7.66 -0.27 8.03
C GLU A 48 -7.09 1.01 7.46
N VAL A 49 -7.74 2.14 7.76
CA VAL A 49 -7.26 3.46 7.35
C VAL A 49 -7.03 4.35 8.58
N SER A 50 -5.85 4.97 8.63
CA SER A 50 -5.54 6.02 9.57
C SER A 50 -5.60 7.36 8.83
N GLY A 51 -6.79 7.96 8.80
CA GLY A 51 -7.05 9.28 8.22
C GLY A 51 -7.68 9.27 6.82
N GLU A 52 -7.75 10.43 6.16
CA GLU A 52 -8.39 10.59 4.83
C GLU A 52 -7.46 10.27 3.65
N ASN A 53 -6.27 9.77 3.93
CA ASN A 53 -5.20 9.67 2.95
C ASN A 53 -5.36 8.41 2.07
N LEU A 54 -5.86 7.30 2.59
CA LEU A 54 -5.94 6.05 1.82
C LEU A 54 -7.31 5.88 1.14
N THR A 55 -7.31 5.97 -0.20
CA THR A 55 -8.51 5.71 -1.03
C THR A 55 -8.41 4.38 -1.77
N ALA A 56 -9.53 3.88 -2.29
CA ALA A 56 -9.58 2.63 -3.05
C ALA A 56 -8.67 2.63 -4.30
N GLU A 57 -8.55 3.78 -4.99
CA GLU A 57 -7.61 3.95 -6.12
C GLU A 57 -6.15 3.75 -5.68
N ASN A 58 -5.79 4.31 -4.52
CA ASN A 58 -4.45 4.19 -3.97
C ASN A 58 -4.12 2.73 -3.64
N VAL A 59 -5.07 2.00 -3.05
CA VAL A 59 -4.92 0.58 -2.73
C VAL A 59 -4.69 -0.26 -3.98
N GLN A 60 -5.49 -0.06 -5.03
CA GLN A 60 -5.33 -0.81 -6.28
C GLN A 60 -3.96 -0.58 -6.92
N LEU A 61 -3.47 0.66 -6.93
CA LEU A 61 -2.18 1.00 -7.52
C LEU A 61 -0.99 0.44 -6.70
N ILE A 62 -1.04 0.54 -5.36
CA ILE A 62 -0.04 -0.09 -4.47
C ILE A 62 0.01 -1.58 -4.72
N GLY A 63 -1.17 -2.19 -4.80
CA GLY A 63 -1.32 -3.60 -5.04
C GLY A 63 -0.77 -4.05 -6.40
N ALA A 64 -1.07 -3.31 -7.46
CA ALA A 64 -0.55 -3.56 -8.80
C ALA A 64 0.98 -3.45 -8.83
N TYR A 65 1.58 -2.48 -8.12
CA TYR A 65 3.03 -2.36 -8.02
C TYR A 65 3.66 -3.55 -7.29
N LEU A 66 3.07 -3.96 -6.17
CA LEU A 66 3.51 -5.13 -5.40
C LEU A 66 3.47 -6.41 -6.25
N ASP A 67 2.42 -6.58 -7.05
CA ASP A 67 2.28 -7.72 -7.95
C ASP A 67 3.36 -7.71 -9.05
N ARG A 68 3.60 -6.54 -9.66
CA ARG A 68 4.61 -6.34 -10.70
C ARG A 68 6.04 -6.59 -10.25
N LYS A 69 6.31 -6.49 -8.95
CA LYS A 69 7.64 -6.74 -8.38
C LYS A 69 7.87 -8.22 -8.06
N ARG A 70 6.81 -9.03 -8.02
CA ARG A 70 6.83 -10.46 -7.69
C ARG A 70 6.88 -11.36 -8.94
N TYR A 71 6.82 -10.77 -10.13
CA TYR A 71 6.89 -11.41 -11.45
C TYR A 71 8.00 -10.76 -12.30
#